data_AF-A0A3S0YPD5-F1
#
_entry.id   AF-A0A3S0YPD5-F1
#
_cell.length_a   1.000
_cell.length_b   1.000
_cell.length_c   1.000
_cell.angle_alpha   90.00
_cell.angle_beta   90.00
_cell.angle_gamma   90.00
#
_symmetry.space_group_name_H-M   'P 1'
#
loop_
_entity.id
_entity.type
_entity.pdbx_description
1 polymer ?
#
loop_
_entity_poly.entity_id
_entity_poly.type
_entity_poly.pdbx_seq_one_letter_code
_entity_poly.pdbx_strand_id
1 'polypeptide(L)' 'MYEYFFVESKFGAFFSPDAHQEIIVKYAKQGWRLVQVLPTNYNEQGKPGKCEIIFERPIPENRT' A
#
# COMPACT_ATOMS: atom_id res chain seq x y z
N MET A 1 -3.64 -10.79 16.54
CA MET A 1 -2.40 -10.39 15.82
C MET A 1 -2.78 -9.96 14.41
N TYR A 2 -2.02 -9.11 13.74
CA TYR A 2 -2.31 -8.67 12.37
C TYR A 2 -1.23 -9.18 11.42
N GLU A 3 -1.62 -9.52 10.20
CA GLU A 3 -0.69 -9.70 9.09
C GLU A 3 -0.70 -8.44 8.23
N TYR A 4 0.47 -8.10 7.69
CA TYR A 4 0.70 -6.89 6.91
C TYR A 4 1.02 -7.24 5.46
N PHE A 5 0.58 -6.38 4.56
CA PHE A 5 0.84 -6.49 3.13
C PHE A 5 1.26 -5.12 2.56
N PHE A 6 2.32 -5.12 1.76
CA PHE A 6 2.98 -3.92 1.25
C PHE A 6 2.95 -3.92 -0.28
N VAL A 7 2.44 -2.84 -0.87
CA VAL A 7 2.42 -2.64 -2.32
C VAL A 7 3.34 -1.49 -2.68
N GLU A 8 4.46 -1.80 -3.34
CA GLU A 8 5.38 -0.79 -3.87
C GLU A 8 4.88 -0.27 -5.22
N SER A 9 4.78 1.06 -5.37
CA SER A 9 4.41 1.74 -6.61
C SER A 9 5.43 2.81 -6.95
N LYS A 10 5.90 2.83 -8.21
CA LYS A 10 6.85 3.84 -8.71
C LYS A 10 6.08 5.05 -9.25
N PHE A 11 6.56 6.25 -8.96
CA PHE A 11 5.97 7.54 -9.36
C PHE A 11 5.87 7.79 -10.90
N GLY A 12 6.24 6.82 -11.74
CA GLY A 12 6.15 6.91 -13.20
C GLY A 12 5.37 5.79 -13.90
N ALA A 13 4.94 4.73 -13.20
CA ALA A 13 4.26 3.59 -13.84
C ALA A 13 2.80 3.42 -13.40
N PHE A 14 2.46 3.82 -12.17
CA PHE A 14 1.14 3.61 -11.57
C PHE A 14 0.64 4.83 -10.76
N PHE A 15 1.18 6.02 -11.02
CA PHE A 15 0.75 7.26 -10.37
C PHE A 15 -0.13 8.12 -11.28
N SER A 16 -0.96 7.49 -12.11
CA SER A 16 -2.21 8.15 -12.48
C SER A 16 -3.06 8.28 -11.20
N PRO A 17 -3.84 9.37 -11.01
CA PRO A 17 -4.73 9.54 -9.87
C PRO A 17 -5.65 8.33 -9.63
N ASP A 18 -5.95 7.56 -10.67
CA ASP A 18 -6.88 6.43 -10.61
C ASP A 18 -6.22 5.14 -10.08
N ALA A 19 -4.94 4.92 -10.35
CA ALA A 19 -4.29 3.62 -10.12
C ALA A 19 -4.11 3.26 -8.64
N HIS A 20 -3.80 4.23 -7.77
CA HIS A 20 -3.67 3.94 -6.32
C HIS A 20 -5.04 3.68 -5.67
N GLN A 21 -6.09 4.36 -6.13
CA GLN A 21 -7.46 4.14 -5.65
C GLN A 21 -7.95 2.74 -6.04
N GLU A 22 -7.68 2.29 -7.27
CA GLU A 22 -8.00 0.93 -7.72
C GLU A 22 -7.32 -0.14 -6.87
N ILE A 23 -6.04 0.06 -6.53
CA ILE A 23 -5.30 -0.84 -5.64
C ILE A 23 -5.98 -0.91 -4.27
N ILE A 24 -6.31 0.25 -3.67
CA ILE A 24 -6.98 0.32 -2.37
C ILE A 24 -8.32 -0.41 -2.42
N VAL A 25 -9.15 -0.14 -3.42
CA VAL A 25 -10.46 -0.80 -3.60
C VAL A 25 -10.32 -2.31 -3.81
N LYS A 26 -9.33 -2.73 -4.62
CA LYS A 26 -9.06 -4.15 -4.89
C LYS A 26 -8.69 -4.92 -3.62
N TYR A 27 -7.85 -4.34 -2.76
CA TYR A 27 -7.43 -5.00 -1.51
C TYR A 27 -8.50 -4.89 -0.42
N ALA A 28 -9.25 -3.79 -0.36
CA ALA A 28 -10.41 -3.67 0.51
C ALA A 28 -11.46 -4.78 0.26
N LYS A 29 -11.75 -5.10 -1.01
CA LYS A 29 -12.63 -6.21 -1.40
C LYS A 29 -12.12 -7.59 -0.94
N GLN A 30 -10.83 -7.72 -0.67
CA GLN A 30 -10.21 -8.96 -0.18
C GLN A 30 -10.09 -9.01 1.35
N GLY A 31 -10.66 -8.03 2.07
CA GLY A 31 -10.64 -7.96 3.52
C GLY A 31 -9.38 -7.30 4.11
N TRP A 32 -8.57 -6.63 3.29
CA TRP A 32 -7.43 -5.85 3.75
C TRP A 32 -7.85 -4.42 4.08
N ARG A 33 -7.43 -3.92 5.24
CA ARG A 33 -7.65 -2.55 5.68
C ARG A 33 -6.45 -1.69 5.28
N LEU A 34 -6.70 -0.54 4.67
CA LEU A 34 -5.66 0.46 4.41
C LEU A 34 -5.16 1.04 5.73
N VAL A 35 -3.84 0.99 5.94
CA VAL A 35 -3.17 1.58 7.10
C VAL A 35 -2.57 2.93 6.72
N GLN A 36 -1.75 2.96 5.66
CA GLN A 36 -0.99 4.15 5.29
C GLN A 36 -0.53 4.09 3.83
N VAL A 37 -0.35 5.26 3.23
CA VAL A 37 0.45 5.45 2.01
C VAL A 37 1.72 6.19 2.40
N LEU A 38 2.87 5.55 2.25
CA LEU A 38 4.17 6.09 2.62
C LEU A 38 4.99 6.39 1.36
N PRO A 39 5.29 7.66 1.05
CA PRO A 39 6.25 7.98 0.00
C PRO A 39 7.65 7.57 0.46
N THR A 40 8.33 6.76 -0.35
CA THR A 40 9.66 6.23 -0.08
C THR A 40 10.62 6.64 -1.19
N ASN A 41 11.93 6.57 -0.90
CA ASN A 41 12.99 6.86 -1.86
C ASN A 41 12.92 8.30 -2.41
N TYR A 42 13.13 9.28 -1.53
CA TYR A 42 13.26 10.68 -1.92
C TYR A 42 14.57 10.86 -2.69
N ASN A 43 14.48 11.43 -3.89
CA ASN A 43 15.68 11.83 -4.63
C ASN A 43 16.36 13.03 -3.94
N GLU A 44 17.58 13.39 -4.39
CA GLU A 44 18.36 14.51 -3.84
C GLU A 44 17.64 15.88 -3.92
N GLN A 45 16.52 15.96 -4.66
CA GLN A 45 15.66 17.15 -4.77
C GLN A 45 14.39 17.06 -3.89
N GLY A 46 14.28 16.06 -3.01
CA GLY A 46 13.14 15.89 -2.11
C GLY A 46 11.86 15.38 -2.79
N LYS A 47 11.93 14.93 -4.05
CA LYS A 47 10.78 14.31 -4.73
C LYS A 47 10.77 12.81 -4.43
N PRO A 48 9.67 12.26 -3.91
CA PRO A 48 9.55 10.82 -3.71
C PRO A 48 9.56 10.10 -5.06
N GLY A 49 10.48 9.14 -5.23
CA GLY A 49 10.60 8.32 -6.43
C GLY A 49 9.69 7.09 -6.38
N LYS A 50 9.25 6.69 -5.18
CA LYS A 50 8.37 5.55 -4.95
C LYS A 50 7.35 5.85 -3.85
N CYS A 51 6.30 5.06 -3.78
CA CYS A 51 5.45 4.97 -2.62
C CYS A 51 5.19 3.51 -2.26
N GLU A 52 4.84 3.30 -1.01
CA GLU A 52 4.40 2.04 -0.49
C GLU A 52 3.00 2.22 0.09
N ILE A 53 2.07 1.35 -0.31
CA ILE A 53 0.73 1.29 0.26
C ILE A 53 0.71 0.11 1.23
N ILE A 54 0.40 0.40 2.48
CA ILE A 54 0.47 -0.53 3.60
C ILE A 54 -0.95 -0.93 3.99
N PHE A 55 -1.18 -2.23 4.05
CA PHE A 55 -2.44 -2.82 4.47
C PHE A 55 -2.25 -3.78 5.65
N GLU A 56 -3.30 -3.94 6.45
CA GLU A 56 -3.38 -4.92 7.55
C GLU A 56 -4.66 -5.76 7.44
N ARG A 57 -4.63 -6.97 7.98
CA ARG A 57 -5.85 -7.73 8.30
C ARG A 57 -5.64 -8.59 9.55
N PRO A 58 -6.70 -8.87 10.34
CA PRO A 58 -6.57 -9.71 11.52
C PRO A 58 -6.19 -11.14 11.14
N ILE A 59 -5.24 -11.72 11.88
CA ILE A 59 -4.92 -13.14 11.80
C ILE A 59 -6.02 -13.90 12.54
N PRO A 60 -6.69 -14.88 11.91
CA PRO A 60 -7.68 -15.71 12.58
C PRO A 60 -7.08 -16.41 13.81
N GLU A 61 -7.79 -16.43 14.94
CA GLU A 61 -7.35 -17.07 16.19
C GLU A 61 -6.96 -18.56 16.02
N ASN A 62 -7.50 -19.20 14.98
CA ASN A 62 -7.32 -20.62 14.67
C ASN A 62 -5.95 -20.95 14.05
N ARG A 63 -5.06 -19.96 13.88
CA ARG A 63 -3.73 -20.10 13.26
C ARG A 63 -2.57 -20.01 14.27
N THR A 64 -2.89 -20.03 15.57
CA THR A 64 -1.92 -19.94 16.68
C THR A 64 -1.64 -21.30 17.31
#